data_AF-A0A9D0VJ93-F1
#
_entry.id   AF-A0A9D0VJ93-F1
#
_cell.length_a   1.000
_cell.length_b   1.000
_cell.length_c   1.000
_cell.angle_alpha   90.00
_cell.angle_beta   90.00
_cell.angle_gamma   90.00
#
_symmetry.space_group_name_H-M   'P 1'
#
loop_
_entity.id
_entity.type
_entity.pdbx_description
1 polymer ?
#
loop_
_entity_poly.entity_id
_entity_poly.type
_entity_poly.pdbx_seq_one_letter_code
_entity_poly.pdbx_strand_id
1 'polypeptide(L)'
;MRASLVLLFAASAVGACGYNCQSTCFRIHDPSACAVEIAGQTPQSRIQDCTVQCENALERVGPMGSYDPTLRSQESLLNEQQAAAWMDCVWAVECSELDPVTGACHPLTPDPI
;
A
#
# COMPACT_ATOMS: atom_id res chain seq x y z
N MET A 1 -26.48 43.62 26.07
CA MET A 1 -26.15 42.19 26.14
C MET A 1 -26.09 41.67 24.71
N ARG A 2 -24.89 41.47 24.15
CA ARG A 2 -24.69 40.87 22.82
C ARG A 2 -23.93 39.57 23.05
N ALA A 3 -24.64 38.45 22.89
CA ALA A 3 -24.07 37.12 23.02
C ALA A 3 -23.25 36.82 21.76
N SER A 4 -21.92 36.86 21.87
CA SER A 4 -21.02 36.34 20.84
C SER A 4 -21.04 34.82 20.93
N LEU A 5 -21.74 34.17 20.02
CA LEU A 5 -21.72 32.72 19.84
C LEU A 5 -20.42 32.36 19.10
N VAL A 6 -19.38 32.00 19.86
CA VAL A 6 -18.14 31.46 19.29
C VAL A 6 -18.38 29.99 18.99
N LEU A 7 -18.66 29.66 17.74
CA LEU A 7 -18.70 28.29 17.21
C LEU A 7 -17.27 27.77 17.08
N LEU A 8 -16.77 27.13 18.14
CA LEU A 8 -15.60 26.25 18.08
C LEU A 8 -16.00 24.96 17.34
N PHE A 9 -15.87 24.96 16.01
CA PHE A 9 -15.77 23.71 15.25
C PHE A 9 -14.33 23.18 15.38
N ALA A 10 -14.07 22.49 16.49
CA ALA A 10 -12.90 21.64 16.61
C ALA A 10 -13.15 20.36 15.78
N ALA A 11 -12.75 20.39 14.51
CA ALA A 11 -12.67 19.20 13.68
C ALA A 11 -11.41 18.41 14.08
N SER A 12 -11.52 17.64 15.16
CA SER A 12 -10.56 16.61 15.53
C SER A 12 -10.64 15.45 14.54
N ALA A 13 -9.96 15.59 13.40
CA ALA A 13 -9.68 14.49 12.48
C ALA A 13 -8.52 13.64 13.07
N VAL A 14 -8.81 12.91 14.13
CA VAL A 14 -7.85 11.96 14.71
C VAL A 14 -8.27 10.56 14.29
N GLY A 15 -7.51 9.98 13.35
CA GLY A 15 -7.36 8.53 13.20
C GLY A 15 -8.53 7.77 12.56
N ALA A 16 -8.68 7.87 11.24
CA ALA A 16 -9.33 6.81 10.45
C ALA A 16 -8.76 6.68 9.02
N CYS A 17 -7.62 7.31 8.72
CA CYS A 17 -6.90 7.06 7.48
C CYS A 17 -6.05 5.82 7.70
N GLY A 18 -6.36 4.73 7.00
CA GLY A 18 -5.54 3.52 6.98
C GLY A 18 -4.11 3.79 6.48
N TYR A 19 -3.34 2.72 6.27
CA TYR A 19 -2.06 2.84 5.59
C TYR A 19 -2.22 3.45 4.20
N ASN A 20 -1.21 4.20 3.78
CA ASN A 20 -1.14 4.85 2.48
C ASN A 20 0.01 4.27 1.64
N CYS A 21 0.07 4.68 0.36
CA CYS A 21 1.11 4.25 -0.58
C CYS A 21 2.51 4.36 0.00
N GLN A 22 2.84 5.52 0.59
CA GLN A 22 4.14 5.76 1.21
C GLN A 22 4.45 4.72 2.30
N SER A 23 3.58 4.58 3.31
CA SER A 23 3.78 3.66 4.43
C SER A 23 3.84 2.19 4.01
N THR A 24 3.04 1.79 3.01
CA THR A 24 3.05 0.44 2.44
C THR A 24 4.35 0.17 1.67
N CYS A 25 4.80 1.10 0.83
CA CYS A 25 6.06 0.97 0.09
C CYS A 25 7.29 0.96 1.01
N PHE A 26 7.29 1.76 2.08
CA PHE A 26 8.34 1.70 3.11
C PHE A 26 8.34 0.34 3.81
N ARG A 27 7.17 -0.20 4.20
CA ARG A 27 7.10 -1.53 4.83
C ARG A 27 7.75 -2.61 3.95
N ILE A 28 7.51 -2.59 2.65
CA ILE A 28 8.02 -3.61 1.72
C ILE A 28 9.53 -3.45 1.48
N HIS A 29 9.97 -2.23 1.13
CA HIS A 29 11.30 -2.03 0.55
C HIS A 29 12.34 -1.44 1.51
N ASP A 30 11.94 -0.93 2.69
CA ASP A 30 12.88 -0.47 3.70
C ASP A 30 13.65 -1.67 4.28
N PRO A 31 15.00 -1.62 4.32
CA PRO A 31 15.83 -2.68 4.89
C PRO A 31 15.56 -2.99 6.38
N SER A 32 14.93 -2.06 7.10
CA SER A 32 14.55 -2.24 8.51
C SER A 32 13.16 -2.85 8.72
N ALA A 33 12.39 -3.04 7.64
CA ALA A 33 11.06 -3.65 7.65
C ALA A 33 11.09 -5.03 6.97
N CYS A 34 10.47 -5.20 5.80
CA CYS A 34 10.47 -6.49 5.09
C CYS A 34 11.70 -6.71 4.20
N ALA A 35 12.41 -5.64 3.80
CA ALA A 35 13.64 -5.70 3.02
C ALA A 35 13.57 -6.48 1.68
N VAL A 36 12.44 -6.41 0.96
CA VAL A 36 12.29 -7.01 -0.37
C VAL A 36 13.32 -6.43 -1.34
N GLU A 37 14.14 -7.29 -1.95
CA GLU A 37 15.25 -6.90 -2.81
C GLU A 37 14.94 -7.11 -4.30
N ILE A 38 15.18 -6.05 -5.08
CA ILE A 38 15.12 -6.10 -6.54
C ILE A 38 16.53 -5.83 -7.06
N ALA A 39 17.09 -6.79 -7.80
CA ALA A 39 18.43 -6.70 -8.33
C ALA A 39 18.61 -5.43 -9.20
N GLY A 40 19.67 -4.68 -8.94
CA GLY A 40 19.99 -3.47 -9.70
C GLY A 40 19.29 -2.19 -9.24
N GLN A 41 18.48 -2.21 -8.18
CA GLN A 41 17.84 -1.02 -7.62
C GLN A 41 18.23 -0.77 -6.16
N THR A 42 18.39 0.51 -5.79
CA THR A 42 18.57 0.89 -4.37
C THR A 42 17.24 0.85 -3.63
N PRO A 43 17.22 0.61 -2.30
CA PRO A 43 15.99 0.67 -1.52
C PRO A 43 15.21 1.98 -1.72
N GLN A 44 15.91 3.11 -1.77
CA GLN A 44 15.30 4.43 -1.98
C GLN A 44 14.63 4.54 -3.35
N SER A 45 15.27 4.03 -4.42
CA SER A 45 14.68 3.99 -5.77
C SER A 45 13.39 3.17 -5.76
N ARG A 46 13.39 2.00 -5.11
CA ARG A 46 12.21 1.13 -5.04
C ARG A 46 11.05 1.77 -4.30
N ILE A 47 11.33 2.39 -3.15
CA ILE A 47 10.30 3.10 -2.36
C ILE A 47 9.70 4.22 -3.20
N GLN A 48 10.54 4.99 -3.91
CA GLN A 48 10.10 6.08 -4.77
C GLN A 48 9.22 5.56 -5.92
N ASP A 49 9.68 4.56 -6.66
CA ASP A 49 8.96 3.99 -7.80
C ASP A 49 7.64 3.34 -7.39
N CYS A 50 7.63 2.62 -6.26
CA CYS A 50 6.44 2.04 -5.66
C CYS A 50 5.43 3.14 -5.27
N THR A 51 5.90 4.20 -4.59
CA THR A 51 5.04 5.30 -4.14
C THR A 51 4.40 6.00 -5.32
N VAL A 52 5.20 6.34 -6.35
CA VAL A 52 4.71 6.99 -7.58
C VAL A 52 3.65 6.14 -8.28
N GLN A 53 3.87 4.84 -8.43
CA GLN A 53 2.88 3.97 -9.09
C GLN A 53 1.58 3.87 -8.30
N CYS A 54 1.65 3.69 -6.99
CA CYS A 54 0.48 3.59 -6.13
C CYS A 54 -0.31 4.92 -6.10
N GLU A 55 0.37 6.06 -5.99
CA GLU A 55 -0.29 7.38 -6.02
C GLU A 55 -0.95 7.67 -7.38
N ASN A 56 -0.26 7.36 -8.48
CA ASN A 56 -0.85 7.47 -9.83
C ASN A 56 -2.12 6.62 -10.00
N ALA A 57 -2.18 5.46 -9.34
CA ALA A 57 -3.36 4.61 -9.35
C ALA A 57 -4.50 5.22 -8.53
N LEU A 58 -4.21 5.79 -7.36
CA LEU A 58 -5.21 6.47 -6.51
C LEU A 58 -5.85 7.70 -7.18
N GLU A 59 -5.18 8.31 -8.15
CA GLU A 59 -5.73 9.43 -8.94
C GLU A 59 -6.73 8.97 -10.02
N ARG A 60 -6.80 7.67 -10.32
CA ARG A 60 -7.63 7.11 -11.39
C ARG A 60 -8.78 6.32 -10.79
N VAL A 61 -10.00 6.82 -10.99
CA VAL A 61 -11.21 6.12 -10.56
C VAL A 61 -11.57 5.02 -11.57
N GLY A 62 -11.78 3.79 -11.10
CA GLY A 62 -12.13 2.67 -11.95
C GLY A 62 -12.55 1.41 -11.19
N PRO A 63 -13.17 0.44 -11.87
CA PRO A 63 -13.52 -0.83 -11.24
C PRO A 63 -12.27 -1.67 -10.97
N MET A 64 -12.29 -2.44 -9.87
CA MET A 64 -11.27 -3.44 -9.55
C MET A 64 -10.96 -4.40 -10.72
N GLY A 65 -11.98 -4.78 -11.48
CA GLY A 65 -11.84 -5.69 -12.62
C GLY A 65 -11.50 -7.11 -12.18
N SER A 66 -10.56 -7.76 -12.89
CA SER A 66 -10.01 -9.08 -12.55
C SER A 66 -8.74 -9.01 -11.71
N TYR A 67 -8.39 -7.83 -11.19
CA TYR A 67 -7.24 -7.69 -10.32
C TYR A 67 -7.46 -8.49 -9.04
N ASP A 68 -6.46 -9.27 -8.66
CA ASP A 68 -6.43 -10.05 -7.43
C ASP A 68 -5.09 -9.76 -6.76
N PRO A 69 -5.07 -9.11 -5.58
CA PRO A 69 -3.83 -8.73 -4.92
C PRO A 69 -3.05 -9.95 -4.38
N THR A 70 -3.68 -11.14 -4.36
CA THR A 70 -3.07 -12.40 -3.92
C THR A 70 -2.48 -13.22 -5.07
N LEU A 71 -2.92 -12.95 -6.30
CA LEU A 71 -2.42 -13.64 -7.48
C LEU A 71 -1.37 -12.78 -8.17
N ARG A 72 -0.27 -13.40 -8.58
CA ARG A 72 0.82 -12.72 -9.24
C ARG A 72 0.38 -12.21 -10.61
N SER A 73 -0.09 -10.97 -10.70
CA SER A 73 0.06 -10.18 -11.92
C SER A 73 1.03 -9.05 -11.64
N GLN A 74 2.10 -8.95 -12.44
CA GLN A 74 3.01 -7.81 -12.49
C GLN A 74 2.30 -6.57 -13.06
N GLU A 75 1.00 -6.43 -12.83
CA GLU A 75 0.24 -5.33 -13.36
C GLU A 75 0.45 -4.16 -12.41
N SER A 76 1.13 -3.14 -12.93
CA SER A 76 1.07 -1.80 -12.38
C SER A 76 -0.36 -1.50 -11.93
N LEU A 77 -0.53 -1.05 -10.69
CA LEU A 77 -1.84 -0.64 -10.17
C LEU A 77 -2.46 0.38 -11.14
N LEU A 78 -3.69 0.11 -11.61
CA LEU A 78 -4.30 0.92 -12.66
C LEU A 78 -5.26 1.99 -12.13
N ASN A 79 -5.87 1.72 -10.96
CA ASN A 79 -6.91 2.55 -10.37
C ASN A 79 -6.92 2.46 -8.83
N GLU A 80 -7.75 3.28 -8.22
CA GLU A 80 -7.88 3.47 -6.78
C GLU A 80 -8.33 2.21 -6.06
N GLN A 81 -9.24 1.43 -6.66
CA GLN A 81 -9.73 0.20 -6.05
C GLN A 81 -8.63 -0.87 -5.99
N GLN A 82 -7.83 -0.99 -7.05
CA GLN A 82 -6.69 -1.91 -7.08
C GLN A 82 -5.62 -1.50 -6.08
N ALA A 83 -5.28 -0.21 -6.01
CA ALA A 83 -4.32 0.30 -5.05
C ALA A 83 -4.76 0.07 -3.60
N ALA A 84 -6.04 0.33 -3.29
CA ALA A 84 -6.61 0.06 -1.97
C ALA A 84 -6.51 -1.43 -1.60
N ALA A 85 -6.96 -2.33 -2.48
CA ALA A 85 -6.93 -3.76 -2.22
C ALA A 85 -5.50 -4.32 -2.08
N TRP A 86 -4.55 -3.82 -2.87
CA TRP A 86 -3.14 -4.17 -2.73
C TRP A 86 -2.57 -3.72 -1.39
N MET A 87 -2.81 -2.46 -1.00
CA MET A 87 -2.37 -1.95 0.28
C MET A 87 -2.96 -2.77 1.44
N ASP A 88 -4.24 -3.13 1.36
CA ASP A 88 -4.91 -3.96 2.35
C ASP A 88 -4.26 -5.34 2.48
N CYS A 89 -3.98 -5.95 1.35
CA CYS A 89 -3.34 -7.25 1.28
C CYS A 89 -1.93 -7.24 1.90
N VAL A 90 -1.10 -6.24 1.61
CA VAL A 90 0.28 -6.14 2.15
C VAL A 90 0.27 -6.01 3.68
N TRP A 91 -0.72 -5.31 4.24
CA TRP A 91 -0.82 -5.12 5.69
C TRP A 91 -1.52 -6.28 6.41
N ALA A 92 -2.24 -7.13 5.68
CA ALA A 92 -2.87 -8.33 6.22
C ALA A 92 -1.91 -9.51 6.40
N VAL A 93 -0.75 -9.51 5.73
CA VAL A 93 0.22 -10.62 5.74
C VAL A 93 1.53 -10.28 6.45
N GLU A 94 2.27 -11.30 6.88
CA GLU A 94 3.62 -11.14 7.43
C GLU A 94 4.67 -10.91 6.31
N CYS A 95 5.82 -10.30 6.64
CA CYS A 95 6.88 -10.06 5.65
C CYS A 95 7.40 -11.35 4.99
N SER A 96 7.39 -12.47 5.70
CA SER A 96 7.77 -13.79 5.17
C SER A 96 6.79 -14.36 4.13
N GLU A 97 5.60 -13.78 4.04
CA GLU A 97 4.55 -14.15 3.09
C GLU A 97 4.53 -13.19 1.89
N LEU A 98 5.37 -12.15 1.88
CA LEU A 98 5.54 -11.31 0.71
C LEU A 98 6.50 -11.99 -0.27
N ASP A 99 6.18 -11.89 -1.57
CA ASP A 99 7.08 -12.32 -2.63
C ASP A 99 8.40 -11.53 -2.52
N PRO A 100 9.57 -12.21 -2.40
CA PRO A 100 10.84 -11.55 -2.10
C PRO A 100 11.41 -10.75 -3.27
N VAL A 101 10.83 -10.87 -4.46
CA VAL A 101 11.27 -10.17 -5.69
C VAL A 101 10.35 -9.01 -6.03
N THR A 102 9.07 -9.07 -5.66
CA THR A 102 8.05 -8.12 -6.10
C THR A 102 7.32 -7.42 -4.96
N GLY A 103 7.36 -7.98 -3.75
CA GLY A 103 6.59 -7.48 -2.61
C GLY A 103 5.08 -7.68 -2.72
N ALA A 104 4.64 -8.49 -3.69
CA ALA A 104 3.24 -8.92 -3.79
C ALA A 104 2.89 -9.82 -2.60
N CYS A 105 1.70 -9.67 -2.03
CA CYS A 105 1.25 -10.55 -0.97
C CYS A 105 0.83 -11.89 -1.59
N HIS A 106 1.69 -12.89 -1.45
CA HIS A 106 1.40 -14.24 -1.91
C HIS A 106 1.04 -15.07 -0.67
N PRO A 107 -0.16 -15.63 -0.54
CA PRO A 107 -0.35 -16.65 0.47
C PRO A 107 0.64 -17.77 0.16
N LEU A 108 1.54 -18.09 1.11
CA LEU A 108 2.45 -19.22 0.93
C LEU A 108 1.60 -20.43 0.54
N THR A 109 1.86 -21.02 -0.63
CA THR A 109 1.40 -22.39 -0.86
C THR A 109 1.99 -23.21 0.29
N PRO A 110 1.19 -23.94 1.09
CA PRO A 110 1.72 -24.72 2.19
C PRO A 110 2.82 -25.63 1.65
N ASP A 111 4.00 -25.59 2.27
CA ASP A 111 5.15 -26.38 1.84
C ASP A 111 4.73 -27.85 1.64
N PRO A 112 5.09 -28.49 0.51
CA PRO A 112 4.87 -29.92 0.37
C PRO A 112 5.71 -30.64 1.43
N ILE A 113 5.03 -31.35 2.34
CA ILE A 113 5.60 -32.22 3.39
C ILE A 113 6.39 -33.37 2.74
#